data_AF-A0AAJ6QEJ8-F1
#
_entry.id   AF-A0AAJ6QEJ8-F1
#
_cell.length_a   1.000
_cell.length_b   1.000
_cell.length_c   1.000
_cell.angle_alpha   90.00
_cell.angle_beta   90.00
_cell.angle_gamma   90.00
#
_symmetry.space_group_name_H-M   'P 1'
#
loop_
_entity.id
_entity.type
_entity.pdbx_description
1 polymer ?
#
loop_
_entity_poly.entity_id
_entity_poly.type
_entity_poly.pdbx_seq_one_letter_code
_entity_poly.pdbx_strand_id
1 'polypeptide(L)'
;MSRQPWHPPRGLQPNMPMKPEYYLVDTQCILCGDPLYDAKGVWRAQYRALYRDAGSIKLSGIGYRKNSNPLKVPINPDRRWDTMGDDFCTVSELPCWPRNLFFFHEICWQRLGEHIAEDNVDYNDLYDVLKRLPFPAEDGASSYFNYADGIEPYQAPLLIHLLQSKREQPRCAAELQNKLDRSYNATDYFRQLPVELIELLGGYLSTRDYLNSRFASRSMGILFHKQGFWKTRFDVNGERGFLNYLVKNHQNLDFDWRLLYHSTCRLRCSRFFDITIRLWEINRWIREALICKSRGTFASFMDFGGRALQYYHNTMWPETKYRQTIRIPPDLIKIGVSAFMELGESAVTIRGLELIRASGPNILLGERIPGSLMIVEEVDDHGGGRPDWADDHHTSYRFPGVEVILDAQELRGFMITNTVTGRLNHLQLIRQNGFSEPIGLCYLNGARYVFQMDNIVNLIVEFDVNMNLRQLGIQGFNSNPKAKEWERDGYYKPMYDDDDDDDVVVDDDDDDDEDDDDDDDG
;
A
#
# COMPACT_ATOMS: atom_id res chain seq x y z
N MET A 1 21.66 10.13 14.81
CA MET A 1 22.21 10.18 13.45
C MET A 1 21.05 10.32 12.48
N SER A 2 20.82 11.53 11.98
CA SER A 2 19.85 11.81 10.91
C SER A 2 20.34 11.16 9.63
N ARG A 3 19.54 10.30 9.00
CA ARG A 3 19.81 9.91 7.60
C ARG A 3 19.64 11.17 6.76
N GLN A 4 20.67 11.56 6.03
CA GLN A 4 20.62 12.73 5.15
C GLN A 4 19.47 12.60 4.13
N PRO A 5 18.92 13.72 3.62
CA PRO A 5 18.02 13.71 2.48
C PRO A 5 18.66 12.94 1.32
N TRP A 6 17.87 12.11 0.64
CA TRP A 6 18.36 11.34 -0.49
C TRP A 6 18.65 12.27 -1.67
N HIS A 7 19.90 12.28 -2.14
CA HIS A 7 20.30 12.91 -3.39
C HIS A 7 20.82 11.83 -4.36
N PRO A 8 20.38 11.78 -5.62
CA PRO A 8 20.89 10.80 -6.58
C PRO A 8 22.36 11.11 -6.92
N PRO A 9 23.26 10.11 -7.01
CA PRO A 9 24.62 10.32 -7.49
C PRO A 9 24.60 10.66 -8.98
N ARG A 10 25.45 11.61 -9.38
CA ARG A 10 25.72 11.91 -10.79
C ARG A 10 26.54 10.77 -11.40
N GLY A 11 26.05 10.19 -12.50
CA GLY A 11 26.75 9.17 -13.28
C GLY A 11 26.38 7.74 -12.89
N LEU A 12 25.28 7.22 -13.46
CA LEU A 12 24.90 5.81 -13.38
C LEU A 12 25.94 4.95 -14.12
N GLN A 13 26.68 4.10 -13.41
CA GLN A 13 27.42 3.01 -14.06
C GLN A 13 26.54 1.75 -14.11
N PRO A 14 26.34 1.14 -15.29
CA PRO A 14 25.60 -0.10 -15.38
C PRO A 14 26.43 -1.29 -14.85
N ASN A 15 25.78 -2.15 -14.05
CA ASN A 15 26.13 -3.56 -13.81
C ASN A 15 27.23 -3.88 -12.77
N MET A 16 26.98 -3.68 -11.47
CA MET A 16 27.68 -4.45 -10.44
C MET A 16 26.67 -5.17 -9.53
N PRO A 17 26.28 -6.42 -9.84
CA PRO A 17 25.36 -7.17 -8.98
C PRO A 17 25.97 -7.32 -7.58
N MET A 18 25.16 -7.10 -6.54
CA MET A 18 25.59 -7.30 -5.16
C MET A 18 26.00 -8.77 -4.93
N LYS A 19 26.69 -9.08 -3.83
CA LYS A 19 26.88 -10.49 -3.45
C LYS A 19 25.52 -11.13 -3.08
N PRO A 20 25.28 -12.41 -3.41
CA PRO A 20 24.01 -13.12 -3.12
C PRO A 20 23.51 -13.00 -1.68
N GLU A 21 24.41 -12.91 -0.71
CA GLU A 21 24.09 -12.72 0.72
C GLU A 21 23.38 -11.40 1.04
N TYR A 22 23.64 -10.31 0.29
CA TYR A 22 22.96 -9.03 0.49
C TYR A 22 21.49 -9.05 0.03
N TYR A 23 21.14 -9.91 -0.94
CA TYR A 23 19.76 -10.10 -1.39
C TYR A 23 18.88 -10.84 -0.35
N LEU A 24 19.50 -11.55 0.60
CA LEU A 24 18.78 -12.35 1.60
C LEU A 24 18.34 -11.55 2.83
N VAL A 25 18.92 -10.36 3.04
CA VAL A 25 18.60 -9.48 4.17
C VAL A 25 17.21 -8.85 4.00
N ASP A 26 16.77 -8.63 2.75
CA ASP A 26 15.52 -7.94 2.41
C ASP A 26 14.48 -8.82 1.68
N THR A 27 14.39 -10.10 2.02
CA THR A 27 13.31 -10.94 1.48
C THR A 27 11.99 -10.60 2.18
N GLN A 28 11.06 -10.03 1.41
CA GLN A 28 9.74 -9.59 1.87
C GLN A 28 8.62 -10.37 1.16
N CYS A 29 7.48 -10.49 1.81
CA CYS A 29 6.26 -10.98 1.18
C CYS A 29 5.74 -9.95 0.16
N ILE A 30 5.47 -10.36 -1.08
CA ILE A 30 5.00 -9.45 -2.14
C ILE A 30 3.62 -8.84 -1.87
N LEU A 31 2.81 -9.46 -1.00
CA LEU A 31 1.45 -9.01 -0.69
C LEU A 31 1.41 -8.02 0.48
N CYS A 32 2.07 -8.32 1.60
CA CYS A 32 2.06 -7.44 2.78
C CYS A 32 3.31 -6.58 2.91
N GLY A 33 4.40 -6.90 2.22
CA GLY A 33 5.69 -6.22 2.35
C GLY A 33 6.49 -6.56 3.61
N ASP A 34 5.92 -7.30 4.56
CA ASP A 34 6.64 -7.65 5.78
C ASP A 34 7.81 -8.62 5.47
N PRO A 35 8.90 -8.55 6.25
CA PRO A 35 10.02 -9.45 6.10
C PRO A 35 9.62 -10.90 6.40
N LEU A 36 10.32 -11.84 5.75
CA LEU A 36 10.17 -13.28 5.98
C LEU A 36 10.96 -13.76 7.21
N TYR A 37 11.03 -12.97 8.27
CA TYR A 37 11.77 -13.29 9.49
C TYR A 37 10.93 -12.96 10.70
N ASP A 38 11.15 -13.72 11.77
CA ASP A 38 10.43 -13.51 13.00
C ASP A 38 11.31 -13.62 14.25
N ALA A 39 11.28 -12.59 15.09
CA ALA A 39 11.82 -12.61 16.44
C ALA A 39 10.74 -12.87 17.52
N LYS A 40 9.43 -12.72 17.25
CA LYS A 40 8.35 -12.68 18.26
C LYS A 40 6.93 -13.17 17.86
N GLY A 41 6.65 -13.58 16.62
CA GLY A 41 5.34 -13.95 16.05
C GLY A 41 5.39 -14.93 14.85
N VAL A 42 5.01 -16.20 15.12
CA VAL A 42 5.23 -17.41 14.28
C VAL A 42 4.78 -17.30 12.82
N TRP A 43 3.85 -16.41 12.50
CA TRP A 43 3.26 -16.31 11.16
C TRP A 43 4.22 -15.70 10.12
N ARG A 44 5.10 -14.76 10.51
CA ARG A 44 6.05 -14.10 9.57
C ARG A 44 7.20 -15.02 9.12
N ALA A 45 7.50 -16.02 9.93
CA ALA A 45 8.53 -17.00 9.61
C ALA A 45 8.06 -18.08 8.64
N GLN A 46 6.76 -18.32 8.49
CA GLN A 46 6.21 -19.31 7.55
C GLN A 46 5.94 -18.68 6.18
N TYR A 47 6.54 -19.23 5.14
CA TYR A 47 6.47 -18.65 3.79
C TYR A 47 6.41 -19.69 2.68
N ARG A 48 5.98 -19.25 1.51
CA ARG A 48 6.05 -19.97 0.23
C ARG A 48 6.76 -19.13 -0.81
N ALA A 49 7.28 -19.78 -1.84
CA ALA A 49 7.85 -19.16 -3.01
C ALA A 49 7.09 -19.58 -4.27
N LEU A 50 6.76 -18.62 -5.13
CA LEU A 50 6.36 -18.84 -6.52
C LEU A 50 7.52 -18.44 -7.41
N TYR A 51 8.07 -19.38 -8.17
CA TYR A 51 9.33 -19.17 -8.88
C TYR A 51 9.33 -19.82 -10.26
N ARG A 52 10.22 -19.33 -11.12
CA ARG A 52 10.41 -19.87 -12.46
C ARG A 52 11.50 -20.94 -12.45
N ASP A 53 11.18 -22.13 -12.96
CA ASP A 53 12.13 -23.23 -13.12
C ASP A 53 11.93 -23.93 -14.47
N ALA A 54 13.03 -24.07 -15.23
CA ALA A 54 13.06 -24.71 -16.55
C ALA A 54 11.93 -24.26 -17.52
N GLY A 55 11.53 -22.99 -17.47
CA GLY A 55 10.46 -22.42 -18.30
C GLY A 55 9.03 -22.62 -17.78
N SER A 56 8.86 -23.32 -16.66
CA SER A 56 7.60 -23.47 -15.94
C SER A 56 7.55 -22.61 -14.68
N ILE A 57 6.35 -22.23 -14.23
CA ILE A 57 6.16 -21.61 -12.91
C ILE A 57 5.79 -22.70 -11.90
N LYS A 58 6.50 -22.72 -10.78
CA LYS A 58 6.30 -23.68 -9.68
C LYS A 58 5.98 -22.94 -8.39
N LEU A 59 5.11 -23.56 -7.59
CA LEU A 59 4.82 -23.17 -6.22
C LEU A 59 5.55 -24.13 -5.27
N SER A 60 6.23 -23.58 -4.28
CA SER A 60 6.88 -24.38 -3.23
C SER A 60 5.90 -24.84 -2.15
N GLY A 61 6.33 -25.79 -1.33
CA GLY A 61 5.74 -26.05 -0.01
C GLY A 61 6.00 -24.91 0.97
N ILE A 62 5.61 -25.13 2.24
CA ILE A 62 5.74 -24.13 3.31
C ILE A 62 7.15 -24.21 3.93
N GLY A 63 7.98 -23.20 3.67
CA GLY A 63 9.26 -22.98 4.33
C GLY A 63 9.11 -22.32 5.71
N TYR A 64 10.20 -22.32 6.48
CA TYR A 64 10.29 -21.63 7.77
C TYR A 64 11.64 -20.95 7.95
N ARG A 65 11.65 -19.68 8.38
CA ARG A 65 12.88 -18.93 8.67
C ARG A 65 12.97 -18.67 10.17
N LYS A 66 13.87 -19.39 10.85
CA LYS A 66 14.13 -19.24 12.29
C LYS A 66 15.24 -18.21 12.59
N ASN A 67 16.17 -18.03 11.66
CA ASN A 67 17.40 -17.27 11.81
C ASN A 67 17.93 -16.89 10.41
N SER A 68 19.08 -16.21 10.35
CA SER A 68 19.77 -15.78 9.13
C SER A 68 20.32 -16.93 8.25
N ASN A 69 19.88 -18.16 8.50
CA ASN A 69 20.20 -19.32 7.66
C ASN A 69 19.68 -19.14 6.22
N PRO A 70 20.30 -19.82 5.24
CA PRO A 70 19.80 -19.84 3.87
C PRO A 70 18.31 -20.21 3.82
N LEU A 71 17.54 -19.47 3.02
CA LEU A 71 16.12 -19.75 2.85
C LEU A 71 15.95 -21.11 2.17
N LYS A 72 15.11 -21.97 2.76
CA LYS A 72 14.81 -23.31 2.28
C LYS A 72 13.31 -23.46 2.09
N VAL A 73 12.93 -24.04 0.96
CA VAL A 73 11.53 -24.34 0.65
C VAL A 73 11.38 -25.79 0.20
N PRO A 74 10.34 -26.51 0.64
CA PRO A 74 10.03 -27.83 0.10
C PRO A 74 9.68 -27.74 -1.39
N ILE A 75 10.12 -28.71 -2.19
CA ILE A 75 9.81 -28.75 -3.64
C ILE A 75 8.33 -29.10 -3.84
N ASN A 76 7.82 -30.03 -3.04
CA ASN A 76 6.41 -30.41 -3.07
C ASN A 76 5.52 -29.33 -2.38
N PRO A 77 4.51 -28.77 -3.08
CA PRO A 77 3.63 -27.72 -2.55
C PRO A 77 2.80 -28.14 -1.32
N ASP A 78 2.59 -29.43 -1.10
CA ASP A 78 1.81 -29.95 0.03
C ASP A 78 2.67 -30.24 1.27
N ARG A 79 4.01 -30.13 1.15
CA ARG A 79 4.93 -30.37 2.26
C ARG A 79 5.23 -29.09 3.05
N ARG A 80 5.68 -29.30 4.28
CA ARG A 80 6.09 -28.25 5.23
C ARG A 80 7.53 -28.47 5.65
N TRP A 81 8.16 -27.41 6.15
CA TRP A 81 9.54 -27.41 6.63
C TRP A 81 9.84 -28.51 7.67
N ASP A 82 8.85 -28.95 8.44
CA ASP A 82 8.94 -30.00 9.45
C ASP A 82 8.61 -31.41 8.89
N THR A 83 8.11 -31.50 7.66
CA THR A 83 7.73 -32.77 6.99
C THR A 83 8.46 -33.01 5.66
N MET A 84 9.32 -32.09 5.24
CA MET A 84 10.00 -32.17 3.95
C MET A 84 11.06 -33.28 3.88
N GLY A 85 11.72 -33.62 5.00
CA GLY A 85 12.90 -34.48 4.97
C GLY A 85 13.99 -33.85 4.09
N ASP A 86 14.53 -34.62 3.13
CA ASP A 86 15.50 -34.14 2.13
C ASP A 86 14.85 -33.52 0.88
N ASP A 87 13.52 -33.44 0.81
CA ASP A 87 12.75 -32.90 -0.33
C ASP A 87 12.63 -31.36 -0.26
N PHE A 88 13.76 -30.67 -0.28
CA PHE A 88 13.84 -29.21 -0.25
C PHE A 88 14.87 -28.66 -1.24
N CYS A 89 14.72 -27.39 -1.57
CA CYS A 89 15.72 -26.63 -2.30
C CYS A 89 16.11 -25.38 -1.51
N THR A 90 17.39 -25.03 -1.52
CA THR A 90 17.86 -23.74 -1.02
C THR A 90 17.50 -22.68 -2.06
N VAL A 91 16.82 -21.61 -1.67
CA VAL A 91 16.30 -20.62 -2.63
C VAL A 91 17.43 -19.97 -3.45
N SER A 92 18.62 -19.80 -2.85
CA SER A 92 19.81 -19.28 -3.56
C SER A 92 20.41 -20.23 -4.59
N GLU A 93 20.04 -21.51 -4.57
CA GLU A 93 20.45 -22.52 -5.57
C GLU A 93 19.46 -22.60 -6.74
N LEU A 94 18.32 -21.93 -6.66
CA LEU A 94 17.34 -21.92 -7.75
C LEU A 94 17.91 -21.19 -8.98
N PRO A 95 17.72 -21.71 -10.20
CA PRO A 95 18.22 -21.08 -11.42
C PRO A 95 17.69 -19.66 -11.67
N CYS A 96 16.54 -19.31 -11.08
CA CYS A 96 15.96 -17.97 -11.19
C CYS A 96 16.59 -16.95 -10.24
N TRP A 97 17.22 -17.39 -9.14
CA TRP A 97 17.75 -16.51 -8.10
C TRP A 97 18.76 -15.49 -8.65
N PRO A 98 18.77 -14.23 -8.17
CA PRO A 98 17.85 -13.61 -7.20
C PRO A 98 16.59 -13.00 -7.83
N ARG A 99 16.32 -13.28 -9.11
CA ARG A 99 15.21 -12.69 -9.86
C ARG A 99 14.06 -13.69 -10.01
N ASN A 100 12.99 -13.21 -10.63
CA ASN A 100 11.95 -14.10 -11.16
C ASN A 100 11.30 -15.03 -10.12
N LEU A 101 11.23 -14.60 -8.86
CA LEU A 101 10.61 -15.31 -7.75
C LEU A 101 9.83 -14.32 -6.87
N PHE A 102 8.74 -14.79 -6.28
CA PHE A 102 7.91 -14.03 -5.35
C PHE A 102 7.72 -14.84 -4.08
N PHE A 103 7.89 -14.19 -2.93
CA PHE A 103 7.60 -14.80 -1.64
C PHE A 103 6.26 -14.35 -1.10
N PHE A 104 5.65 -15.24 -0.33
CA PHE A 104 4.39 -15.02 0.37
C PHE A 104 4.55 -15.52 1.79
N HIS A 105 4.06 -14.79 2.79
CA HIS A 105 3.74 -15.44 4.05
C HIS A 105 2.63 -16.47 3.83
N GLU A 106 2.67 -17.58 4.56
CA GLU A 106 1.68 -18.64 4.41
C GLU A 106 0.24 -18.11 4.58
N ILE A 107 0.01 -17.26 5.57
CA ILE A 107 -1.30 -16.63 5.78
C ILE A 107 -1.73 -15.75 4.60
N CYS A 108 -0.80 -15.01 4.00
CA CYS A 108 -1.08 -14.15 2.85
C CYS A 108 -1.43 -15.00 1.62
N TRP A 109 -0.72 -16.11 1.41
CA TRP A 109 -1.00 -17.09 0.37
C TRP A 109 -2.38 -17.74 0.54
N GLN A 110 -2.70 -18.24 1.74
CA GLN A 110 -4.00 -18.86 2.01
C GLN A 110 -5.15 -17.89 1.70
N ARG A 111 -4.99 -16.63 2.08
CA ARG A 111 -6.00 -15.58 1.83
C ARG A 111 -6.12 -15.25 0.36
N LEU A 112 -5.01 -15.16 -0.38
CA LEU A 112 -5.08 -15.03 -1.84
C LEU A 112 -5.81 -16.24 -2.47
N GLY A 113 -5.53 -17.45 -1.99
CA GLY A 113 -6.21 -18.68 -2.39
C GLY A 113 -7.73 -18.59 -2.27
N GLU A 114 -8.26 -18.02 -1.17
CA GLU A 114 -9.71 -17.82 -0.99
C GLU A 114 -10.33 -16.91 -2.06
N HIS A 115 -9.60 -15.93 -2.58
CA HIS A 115 -10.11 -15.04 -3.64
C HIS A 115 -10.18 -15.73 -4.99
N ILE A 116 -9.26 -16.65 -5.27
CA ILE A 116 -9.05 -17.23 -6.60
C ILE A 116 -9.50 -18.69 -6.71
N ALA A 117 -10.00 -19.29 -5.64
CA ALA A 117 -10.35 -20.72 -5.57
C ALA A 117 -11.33 -21.18 -6.65
N GLU A 118 -12.27 -20.31 -7.05
CA GLU A 118 -13.29 -20.63 -8.05
C GLU A 118 -12.80 -20.42 -9.50
N ASP A 119 -11.64 -19.80 -9.70
CA ASP A 119 -11.22 -19.27 -11.00
C ASP A 119 -10.23 -20.17 -11.77
N ASN A 120 -9.98 -21.43 -11.34
CA ASN A 120 -9.05 -22.40 -11.97
C ASN A 120 -7.73 -21.75 -12.45
N VAL A 121 -7.01 -21.12 -11.52
CA VAL A 121 -5.89 -20.24 -11.84
C VAL A 121 -4.66 -20.99 -12.32
N ASP A 122 -4.16 -20.63 -13.50
CA ASP A 122 -2.84 -21.02 -13.99
C ASP A 122 -1.73 -20.21 -13.29
N TYR A 123 -0.65 -20.86 -12.90
CA TYR A 123 0.47 -20.19 -12.22
C TYR A 123 1.27 -19.28 -13.14
N ASN A 124 1.31 -19.50 -14.46
CA ASN A 124 1.93 -18.52 -15.36
C ASN A 124 1.11 -17.24 -15.39
N ASP A 125 -0.22 -17.37 -15.39
CA ASP A 125 -1.12 -16.22 -15.33
C ASP A 125 -0.94 -15.42 -14.04
N LEU A 126 -0.94 -16.12 -12.90
CA LEU A 126 -0.67 -15.49 -11.61
C LEU A 126 0.69 -14.81 -11.57
N TYR A 127 1.73 -15.48 -12.07
CA TYR A 127 3.09 -14.92 -12.10
C TYR A 127 3.18 -13.63 -12.92
N ASP A 128 2.51 -13.56 -14.07
CA ASP A 128 2.45 -12.34 -14.88
C ASP A 128 1.65 -11.21 -14.22
N VAL A 129 0.61 -11.55 -13.46
CA VAL A 129 -0.14 -10.59 -12.63
C VAL A 129 0.73 -10.03 -11.51
N LEU A 130 1.47 -10.88 -10.81
CA LEU A 130 2.34 -10.47 -9.70
C LEU A 130 3.45 -9.52 -10.13
N LYS A 131 3.97 -9.64 -11.37
CA LYS A 131 4.96 -8.69 -11.92
C LYS A 131 4.47 -7.25 -11.99
N ARG A 132 3.15 -7.03 -12.02
CA ARG A 132 2.54 -5.70 -12.12
C ARG A 132 2.14 -5.13 -10.77
N LEU A 133 2.26 -5.91 -9.69
CA LEU A 133 2.04 -5.38 -8.35
C LEU A 133 3.05 -4.26 -8.05
N PRO A 134 2.62 -3.18 -7.39
CA PRO A 134 3.55 -2.21 -6.86
C PRO A 134 4.49 -2.90 -5.87
N PHE A 135 5.75 -2.46 -5.82
CA PHE A 135 6.67 -2.95 -4.81
C PHE A 135 6.13 -2.58 -3.42
N PRO A 136 6.18 -3.48 -2.42
CA PRO A 136 5.70 -3.18 -1.07
C PRO A 136 6.49 -2.04 -0.43
N ALA A 137 5.95 -1.43 0.63
CA ALA A 137 6.70 -0.40 1.36
C ALA A 137 8.03 -0.93 1.88
N GLU A 138 9.04 -0.07 1.92
CA GLU A 138 10.23 -0.30 2.74
C GLU A 138 9.77 -0.53 4.19
N ASP A 139 10.28 -1.58 4.84
CA ASP A 139 9.86 -2.07 6.17
C ASP A 139 8.44 -2.69 6.29
N GLY A 140 7.71 -2.85 5.18
CA GLY A 140 6.46 -3.63 5.10
C GLY A 140 5.21 -2.96 5.64
N ALA A 141 4.04 -3.61 5.55
CA ALA A 141 2.77 -3.07 6.06
C ALA A 141 2.73 -3.00 7.60
N SER A 142 3.57 -3.77 8.29
CA SER A 142 3.73 -3.66 9.73
C SER A 142 4.58 -2.46 10.16
N SER A 143 5.32 -1.79 9.27
CA SER A 143 6.03 -0.54 9.61
C SER A 143 5.10 0.60 10.05
N TYR A 144 3.80 0.49 9.74
CA TYR A 144 2.77 1.34 10.34
C TYR A 144 2.66 1.17 11.85
N PHE A 145 3.28 0.15 12.43
CA PHE A 145 3.14 -0.23 13.82
C PHE A 145 4.48 -0.75 14.37
N ASN A 146 4.59 -0.93 15.68
CA ASN A 146 5.83 -1.43 16.23
C ASN A 146 6.02 -2.90 15.80
N TYR A 147 7.11 -3.19 15.08
CA TYR A 147 7.52 -4.55 14.68
C TYR A 147 7.45 -5.54 15.87
N ALA A 148 7.67 -5.04 17.09
CA ALA A 148 7.61 -5.79 18.33
C ALA A 148 6.21 -6.31 18.73
N ASP A 149 5.12 -5.79 18.15
CA ASP A 149 3.76 -6.11 18.60
C ASP A 149 3.28 -7.48 18.11
N GLY A 150 3.98 -8.12 17.15
CA GLY A 150 3.72 -9.51 16.73
C GLY A 150 2.35 -9.73 16.08
N ILE A 151 1.59 -8.67 15.77
CA ILE A 151 0.20 -8.74 15.34
C ILE A 151 0.10 -9.47 14.00
N GLU A 152 -0.80 -10.45 13.94
CA GLU A 152 -1.11 -11.22 12.74
C GLU A 152 -2.30 -10.59 12.00
N PRO A 153 -2.20 -10.39 10.67
CA PRO A 153 -3.32 -9.98 9.84
C PRO A 153 -4.52 -10.92 10.05
N TYR A 154 -5.74 -10.44 9.85
CA TYR A 154 -6.95 -11.25 10.00
C TYR A 154 -7.22 -11.79 11.43
N GLN A 155 -6.67 -11.17 12.48
CA GLN A 155 -7.07 -11.47 13.87
C GLN A 155 -7.90 -10.36 14.52
N ALA A 156 -7.63 -9.11 14.18
CA ALA A 156 -8.34 -7.93 14.69
C ALA A 156 -9.00 -7.15 13.54
N PRO A 157 -10.12 -6.45 13.81
CA PRO A 157 -10.81 -6.33 15.10
C PRO A 157 -11.73 -7.52 15.40
N LEU A 158 -12.08 -7.68 16.67
CA LEU A 158 -13.19 -8.55 17.08
C LEU A 158 -14.52 -8.02 16.52
N LEU A 159 -15.43 -8.93 16.17
CA LEU A 159 -16.72 -8.59 15.59
C LEU A 159 -17.55 -7.64 16.48
N ILE A 160 -17.48 -7.81 17.79
CA ILE A 160 -18.16 -6.93 18.76
C ILE A 160 -17.70 -5.47 18.65
N HIS A 161 -16.44 -5.22 18.26
CA HIS A 161 -15.94 -3.86 18.04
C HIS A 161 -16.54 -3.21 16.78
N LEU A 162 -17.03 -4.00 15.83
CA LEU A 162 -17.69 -3.52 14.61
C LEU A 162 -19.19 -3.29 14.82
N LEU A 163 -19.80 -3.98 15.79
CA LEU A 163 -21.24 -3.93 16.09
C LEU A 163 -21.62 -2.92 17.19
N GLN A 164 -20.81 -1.87 17.39
CA GLN A 164 -21.05 -0.88 18.46
C GLN A 164 -22.30 -0.01 18.27
N SER A 165 -22.95 -0.05 17.10
CA SER A 165 -24.15 0.73 16.82
C SER A 165 -25.41 0.01 17.32
N LYS A 166 -26.02 0.52 18.40
CA LYS A 166 -27.37 0.13 18.86
C LYS A 166 -28.52 0.72 18.02
N ARG A 167 -28.24 1.29 16.84
CA ARG A 167 -29.26 1.93 16.01
C ARG A 167 -30.24 0.89 15.46
N GLU A 168 -31.50 1.02 15.82
CA GLU A 168 -32.58 0.35 15.09
C GLU A 168 -32.62 0.90 13.67
N GLN A 169 -32.40 0.04 12.68
CA GLN A 169 -32.50 0.43 11.28
C GLN A 169 -33.99 0.56 10.91
N PRO A 170 -34.36 1.57 10.11
CA PRO A 170 -35.73 1.71 9.63
C PRO A 170 -36.15 0.43 8.91
N ARG A 171 -37.20 -0.20 9.43
CA ARG A 171 -37.90 -1.30 8.76
C ARG A 171 -38.76 -0.69 7.65
N CYS A 172 -38.93 -1.39 6.54
CA CYS A 172 -39.93 -0.99 5.55
C CYS A 172 -41.29 -0.99 6.25
N ALA A 173 -41.99 0.15 6.28
CA ALA A 173 -43.36 0.16 6.77
C ALA A 173 -44.19 -0.83 5.93
N ALA A 174 -45.04 -1.64 6.57
CA ALA A 174 -45.85 -2.64 5.86
C ALA A 174 -46.67 -2.02 4.71
N GLU A 175 -47.13 -0.78 4.90
CA GLU A 175 -47.82 0.02 3.87
C GLU A 175 -46.94 0.34 2.66
N LEU A 176 -45.67 0.66 2.89
CA LEU A 176 -44.71 0.93 1.82
C LEU A 176 -44.35 -0.36 1.07
N GLN A 177 -44.18 -1.47 1.78
CA GLN A 177 -43.98 -2.79 1.19
C GLN A 177 -45.17 -3.18 0.30
N ASN A 178 -46.38 -3.05 0.83
CA ASN A 178 -47.60 -3.30 0.06
C ASN A 178 -47.73 -2.39 -1.17
N LYS A 179 -47.29 -1.12 -1.08
CA LYS A 179 -47.24 -0.21 -2.23
C LYS A 179 -46.18 -0.63 -3.26
N LEU A 180 -45.01 -1.09 -2.84
CA LEU A 180 -43.98 -1.63 -3.74
C LEU A 180 -44.46 -2.90 -4.44
N ASP A 181 -45.23 -3.74 -3.75
CA ASP A 181 -45.78 -4.98 -4.28
C ASP A 181 -46.98 -4.73 -5.23
N ARG A 182 -47.72 -3.63 -5.05
CA ARG A 182 -48.92 -3.29 -5.86
C ARG A 182 -48.69 -2.25 -6.95
N SER A 183 -47.68 -1.40 -6.86
CA SER A 183 -47.40 -0.32 -7.83
C SER A 183 -46.97 -0.91 -9.17
N TYR A 184 -47.89 -0.97 -10.13
CA TYR A 184 -47.63 -1.47 -11.48
C TYR A 184 -47.17 -0.33 -12.41
N ASN A 185 -45.94 -0.43 -12.90
CA ASN A 185 -45.50 0.33 -14.07
C ASN A 185 -45.25 -0.65 -15.21
N ALA A 186 -46.14 -0.67 -16.21
CA ALA A 186 -46.08 -1.60 -17.34
C ALA A 186 -44.78 -1.47 -18.17
N THR A 187 -44.07 -0.35 -18.05
CA THR A 187 -42.81 -0.09 -18.76
C THR A 187 -41.56 -0.46 -17.97
N ASP A 188 -41.70 -0.94 -16.71
CA ASP A 188 -40.57 -1.35 -15.87
C ASP A 188 -40.18 -2.81 -16.16
N TYR A 189 -39.25 -3.02 -17.10
CA TYR A 189 -38.77 -4.34 -17.50
C TYR A 189 -38.14 -5.14 -16.34
N PHE A 190 -37.55 -4.48 -15.34
CA PHE A 190 -36.99 -5.18 -14.18
C PHE A 190 -38.07 -5.88 -13.35
N ARG A 191 -39.32 -5.40 -13.38
CA ARG A 191 -40.44 -6.05 -12.68
C ARG A 191 -40.88 -7.36 -13.34
N GLN A 192 -40.51 -7.58 -14.61
CA GLN A 192 -40.82 -8.82 -15.33
C GLN A 192 -39.86 -9.96 -14.96
N LEU A 193 -38.73 -9.64 -14.33
CA LEU A 193 -37.77 -10.64 -13.88
C LEU A 193 -38.23 -11.29 -12.56
N PRO A 194 -38.05 -12.61 -12.39
CA PRO A 194 -38.15 -13.26 -11.09
C PRO A 194 -37.27 -12.55 -10.04
N VAL A 195 -37.74 -12.51 -8.80
CA VAL A 195 -37.05 -11.81 -7.70
C VAL A 195 -35.65 -12.37 -7.48
N GLU A 196 -35.45 -13.66 -7.73
CA GLU A 196 -34.17 -14.36 -7.64
C GLU A 196 -33.15 -13.80 -8.66
N LEU A 197 -33.60 -13.45 -9.87
CA LEU A 197 -32.73 -12.81 -10.87
C LEU A 197 -32.42 -11.37 -10.50
N ILE A 198 -33.37 -10.64 -9.91
CA ILE A 198 -33.13 -9.28 -9.40
C ILE A 198 -32.13 -9.34 -8.24
N GLU A 199 -32.28 -10.29 -7.31
CA GLU A 199 -31.36 -10.54 -6.20
C GLU A 199 -29.95 -10.90 -6.71
N LEU A 200 -29.85 -11.77 -7.71
CA LEU A 200 -28.58 -12.13 -8.36
C LEU A 200 -27.91 -10.92 -9.04
N LEU A 201 -28.65 -10.19 -9.88
CA LEU A 201 -28.14 -8.99 -10.56
C LEU A 201 -27.71 -7.92 -9.57
N GLY A 202 -28.51 -7.67 -8.52
CA GLY A 202 -28.14 -6.76 -7.44
C GLY A 202 -26.90 -7.22 -6.67
N GLY A 203 -26.72 -8.53 -6.52
CA GLY A 203 -25.51 -9.15 -5.99
C GLY A 203 -24.25 -8.70 -6.73
N TYR A 204 -24.30 -8.60 -8.06
CA TYR A 204 -23.17 -8.18 -8.90
C TYR A 204 -22.92 -6.65 -8.93
N LEU A 205 -23.88 -5.83 -8.54
CA LEU A 205 -23.71 -4.37 -8.52
C LEU A 205 -22.97 -3.91 -7.26
N SER A 206 -22.22 -2.81 -7.35
CA SER A 206 -21.78 -2.09 -6.15
C SER A 206 -23.01 -1.62 -5.35
N THR A 207 -22.89 -1.46 -4.03
CA THR A 207 -24.00 -0.92 -3.23
C THR A 207 -24.35 0.49 -3.70
N ARG A 208 -23.37 1.29 -4.13
CA ARG A 208 -23.62 2.63 -4.70
C ARG A 208 -24.51 2.56 -5.95
N ASP A 209 -24.15 1.72 -6.92
CA ASP A 209 -24.88 1.60 -8.19
C ASP A 209 -26.24 0.98 -7.98
N TYR A 210 -26.33 -0.01 -7.10
CA TYR A 210 -27.61 -0.57 -6.67
C TYR A 210 -28.52 0.51 -6.06
N LEU A 211 -28.03 1.30 -5.10
CA LEU A 211 -28.84 2.33 -4.47
C LEU A 211 -29.30 3.39 -5.48
N ASN A 212 -28.48 3.70 -6.48
CA ASN A 212 -28.81 4.60 -7.59
C ASN A 212 -29.82 3.99 -8.57
N SER A 213 -29.79 2.69 -8.80
CA SER A 213 -30.74 2.00 -9.69
C SER A 213 -32.20 2.17 -9.24
N ARG A 214 -32.43 2.45 -7.95
CA ARG A 214 -33.77 2.75 -7.39
C ARG A 214 -34.39 4.03 -7.94
N PHE A 215 -33.57 4.96 -8.46
CA PHE A 215 -34.07 6.14 -9.17
C PHE A 215 -34.56 5.80 -10.59
N ALA A 216 -34.03 4.74 -11.20
CA ALA A 216 -34.44 4.29 -12.53
C ALA A 216 -35.63 3.30 -12.48
N SER A 217 -35.67 2.41 -11.48
CA SER A 217 -36.72 1.40 -11.34
C SER A 217 -37.08 1.18 -9.87
N ARG A 218 -38.38 1.22 -9.54
CA ARG A 218 -38.88 0.89 -8.20
C ARG A 218 -38.68 -0.58 -7.85
N SER A 219 -38.65 -1.47 -8.84
CA SER A 219 -38.47 -2.92 -8.65
C SER A 219 -37.09 -3.23 -8.06
N MET A 220 -36.08 -2.42 -8.36
CA MET A 220 -34.77 -2.52 -7.71
C MET A 220 -34.83 -2.16 -6.22
N GLY A 221 -35.82 -1.39 -5.76
CA GLY A 221 -35.97 -1.00 -4.35
C GLY A 221 -36.18 -2.16 -3.38
N ILE A 222 -36.63 -3.32 -3.88
CA ILE A 222 -36.97 -4.50 -3.06
C ILE A 222 -35.73 -5.05 -2.32
N LEU A 223 -34.56 -5.07 -2.97
CA LEU A 223 -33.35 -5.67 -2.39
C LEU A 223 -32.83 -4.95 -1.15
N PHE A 224 -33.15 -3.66 -0.99
CA PHE A 224 -32.67 -2.84 0.12
C PHE A 224 -33.09 -3.41 1.48
N HIS A 225 -34.21 -4.14 1.53
CA HIS A 225 -34.72 -4.77 2.74
C HIS A 225 -34.37 -6.27 2.86
N LYS A 226 -33.69 -6.85 1.86
CA LYS A 226 -33.35 -8.27 1.82
C LYS A 226 -32.00 -8.53 2.50
N GLN A 227 -32.00 -9.34 3.56
CA GLN A 227 -30.76 -9.72 4.25
C GLN A 227 -29.80 -10.51 3.33
N GLY A 228 -30.31 -11.33 2.42
CA GLY A 228 -29.51 -12.05 1.43
C GLY A 228 -28.65 -11.12 0.56
N PHE A 229 -29.23 -10.03 0.07
CA PHE A 229 -28.50 -9.00 -0.67
C PHE A 229 -27.34 -8.41 0.14
N TRP A 230 -27.59 -7.98 1.39
CA TRP A 230 -26.54 -7.41 2.24
C TRP A 230 -25.48 -8.42 2.64
N LYS A 231 -25.84 -9.69 2.81
CA LYS A 231 -24.90 -10.79 3.09
C LYS A 231 -23.87 -10.93 1.97
N THR A 232 -24.25 -10.80 0.70
CA THR A 232 -23.31 -10.89 -0.44
C THR A 232 -22.16 -9.87 -0.36
N ARG A 233 -22.37 -8.74 0.32
CA ARG A 233 -21.31 -7.73 0.49
C ARG A 233 -20.15 -8.24 1.33
N PHE A 234 -20.35 -9.28 2.13
CA PHE A 234 -19.34 -9.89 2.99
C PHE A 234 -18.75 -11.17 2.40
N ASP A 235 -19.15 -11.57 1.18
CA ASP A 235 -18.43 -12.60 0.44
C ASP A 235 -16.97 -12.15 0.26
N VAL A 236 -16.03 -13.10 0.13
CA VAL A 236 -14.59 -12.81 0.03
C VAL A 236 -14.26 -11.77 -1.03
N ASN A 237 -15.11 -11.67 -2.04
CA ASN A 237 -14.96 -10.83 -3.21
C ASN A 237 -15.96 -9.64 -3.24
N GLY A 238 -16.77 -9.45 -2.20
CA GLY A 238 -17.73 -8.35 -2.06
C GLY A 238 -17.15 -7.10 -1.38
N GLU A 239 -17.91 -6.01 -1.31
CA GLU A 239 -17.45 -4.69 -0.81
C GLU A 239 -16.96 -4.67 0.66
N ARG A 240 -17.22 -5.72 1.44
CA ARG A 240 -16.77 -5.95 2.81
C ARG A 240 -16.07 -7.30 2.95
N GLY A 241 -15.55 -7.85 1.86
CA GLY A 241 -14.88 -9.16 1.85
C GLY A 241 -13.67 -9.23 2.79
N PHE A 242 -13.07 -8.08 3.13
CA PHE A 242 -12.05 -8.00 4.18
C PHE A 242 -12.56 -8.41 5.57
N LEU A 243 -13.87 -8.58 5.77
CA LEU A 243 -14.51 -9.12 6.98
C LEU A 243 -14.95 -10.59 6.82
N ASN A 244 -14.75 -11.20 5.65
CA ASN A 244 -15.24 -12.54 5.34
C ASN A 244 -14.75 -13.58 6.37
N TYR A 245 -13.48 -13.48 6.78
CA TYR A 245 -12.89 -14.36 7.79
C TYR A 245 -13.60 -14.27 9.15
N LEU A 246 -13.98 -13.06 9.60
CA LEU A 246 -14.69 -12.86 10.87
C LEU A 246 -16.10 -13.44 10.81
N VAL A 247 -16.78 -13.15 9.71
CA VAL A 247 -18.17 -13.54 9.50
C VAL A 247 -18.30 -15.06 9.38
N LYS A 248 -17.37 -15.72 8.66
CA LYS A 248 -17.32 -17.19 8.55
C LYS A 248 -17.16 -17.87 9.91
N ASN A 249 -16.38 -17.28 10.82
CA ASN A 249 -16.19 -17.81 12.17
C ASN A 249 -17.42 -17.66 13.07
N HIS A 250 -18.43 -16.88 12.64
CA HIS A 250 -19.62 -16.58 13.42
C HIS A 250 -20.92 -16.87 12.65
N GLN A 251 -20.91 -17.84 11.72
CA GLN A 251 -22.09 -18.17 10.90
C GLN A 251 -23.35 -18.54 11.71
N ASN A 252 -23.19 -18.94 12.96
CA ASN A 252 -24.29 -19.29 13.86
C ASN A 252 -24.97 -18.06 14.51
N LEU A 253 -24.40 -16.86 14.37
CA LEU A 253 -25.02 -15.64 14.88
C LEU A 253 -26.03 -15.10 13.86
N ASP A 254 -27.21 -14.72 14.35
CA ASP A 254 -28.21 -14.02 13.55
C ASP A 254 -27.77 -12.56 13.35
N PHE A 255 -27.21 -12.27 12.18
CA PHE A 255 -26.75 -10.93 11.82
C PHE A 255 -27.84 -10.16 11.09
N ASP A 256 -28.07 -8.91 11.52
CA ASP A 256 -28.57 -7.89 10.60
C ASP A 256 -27.42 -7.42 9.71
N TRP A 257 -27.28 -8.06 8.54
CA TRP A 257 -26.24 -7.79 7.55
C TRP A 257 -26.26 -6.34 7.06
N ARG A 258 -27.46 -5.76 6.96
CA ARG A 258 -27.63 -4.35 6.61
C ARG A 258 -27.06 -3.44 7.69
N LEU A 259 -27.34 -3.73 8.95
CA LEU A 259 -26.78 -2.98 10.08
C LEU A 259 -25.26 -3.13 10.15
N LEU A 260 -24.73 -4.34 9.93
CA LEU A 260 -23.28 -4.56 9.89
C LEU A 260 -22.62 -3.78 8.74
N TYR A 261 -23.23 -3.78 7.54
CA TYR A 261 -22.73 -3.00 6.41
C TYR A 261 -22.70 -1.50 6.74
N HIS A 262 -23.78 -0.98 7.30
CA HIS A 262 -23.86 0.42 7.72
C HIS A 262 -22.82 0.76 8.80
N SER A 263 -22.64 -0.13 9.78
CA SER A 263 -21.68 0.08 10.89
C SER A 263 -20.22 0.08 10.41
N THR A 264 -19.95 -0.57 9.28
CA THR A 264 -18.61 -0.65 8.69
C THR A 264 -18.35 0.44 7.64
N CYS A 265 -19.33 1.26 7.26
CA CYS A 265 -19.10 2.44 6.42
C CYS A 265 -18.14 3.45 7.06
N ARG A 266 -18.17 3.56 8.40
CA ARG A 266 -17.18 4.32 9.19
C ARG A 266 -16.55 3.41 10.23
N LEU A 267 -15.33 2.96 9.98
CA LEU A 267 -14.66 1.94 10.79
C LEU A 267 -14.16 2.52 12.12
N ARG A 268 -14.76 2.10 13.24
CA ARG A 268 -14.40 2.56 14.61
C ARG A 268 -13.48 1.60 15.35
N CYS A 269 -12.61 0.92 14.63
CA CYS A 269 -11.64 -0.02 15.17
C CYS A 269 -10.21 0.52 15.00
N SER A 270 -9.23 -0.17 15.58
CA SER A 270 -7.83 0.22 15.45
C SER A 270 -7.38 0.27 13.99
N ARG A 271 -6.46 1.20 13.66
CA ARG A 271 -5.81 1.30 12.36
C ARG A 271 -4.99 0.08 11.98
N PHE A 272 -4.66 -0.81 12.93
CA PHE A 272 -4.08 -2.13 12.62
C PHE A 272 -4.88 -2.89 11.55
N PHE A 273 -6.18 -2.67 11.52
CA PHE A 273 -7.05 -3.32 10.56
C PHE A 273 -6.83 -2.88 9.11
N ASP A 274 -6.14 -1.75 8.89
CA ASP A 274 -5.77 -1.28 7.56
C ASP A 274 -4.86 -2.28 6.83
N ILE A 275 -4.05 -3.07 7.55
CA ILE A 275 -3.24 -4.16 6.95
C ILE A 275 -4.14 -5.20 6.30
N THR A 276 -5.15 -5.67 7.02
CA THR A 276 -6.15 -6.63 6.51
C THR A 276 -6.88 -6.07 5.30
N ILE A 277 -7.31 -4.81 5.37
CA ILE A 277 -8.03 -4.15 4.27
C ILE A 277 -7.14 -4.05 3.03
N ARG A 278 -5.88 -3.62 3.17
CA ARG A 278 -4.92 -3.53 2.05
C ARG A 278 -4.63 -4.88 1.43
N LEU A 279 -4.39 -5.91 2.24
CA LEU A 279 -4.17 -7.26 1.73
C LEU A 279 -5.39 -7.76 0.95
N TRP A 280 -6.58 -7.48 1.47
CA TRP A 280 -7.82 -7.79 0.77
C TRP A 280 -7.97 -7.00 -0.54
N GLU A 281 -7.67 -5.70 -0.55
CA GLU A 281 -7.67 -4.85 -1.77
C GLU A 281 -6.73 -5.44 -2.84
N ILE A 282 -5.51 -5.82 -2.45
CA ILE A 282 -4.50 -6.40 -3.34
C ILE A 282 -4.98 -7.76 -3.88
N ASN A 283 -5.45 -8.65 -3.02
CA ASN A 283 -5.97 -9.96 -3.44
C ASN A 283 -7.17 -9.82 -4.38
N ARG A 284 -8.04 -8.84 -4.11
CA ARG A 284 -9.17 -8.50 -4.98
C ARG A 284 -8.70 -8.02 -6.36
N TRP A 285 -7.71 -7.13 -6.39
CA TRP A 285 -7.09 -6.66 -7.63
C TRP A 285 -6.43 -7.80 -8.42
N ILE A 286 -5.68 -8.69 -7.76
CA ILE A 286 -5.04 -9.87 -8.39
C ILE A 286 -6.09 -10.74 -9.08
N ARG A 287 -7.21 -11.02 -8.39
CA ARG A 287 -8.30 -11.80 -8.98
C ARG A 287 -8.89 -11.12 -10.22
N GLU A 288 -9.16 -9.82 -10.17
CA GLU A 288 -9.70 -9.09 -11.32
C GLU A 288 -8.71 -9.05 -12.49
N ALA A 289 -7.42 -8.86 -12.19
CA ALA A 289 -6.32 -8.95 -13.16
C ALA A 289 -6.27 -10.33 -13.84
N LEU A 290 -6.41 -11.42 -13.08
CA LEU A 290 -6.47 -12.79 -13.61
C LEU A 290 -7.68 -12.99 -14.53
N ILE A 291 -8.85 -12.49 -14.15
CA ILE A 291 -10.06 -12.54 -15.00
C ILE A 291 -9.85 -11.74 -16.29
N CYS A 292 -9.21 -10.58 -16.23
CA CYS A 292 -8.84 -9.81 -17.42
C CYS A 292 -7.82 -10.55 -18.29
N LYS A 293 -6.88 -11.28 -17.68
CA LYS A 293 -5.89 -12.09 -18.40
C LYS A 293 -6.52 -13.25 -19.14
N SER A 294 -7.39 -14.02 -18.50
CA SER A 294 -8.12 -15.11 -19.17
C SER A 294 -9.04 -14.62 -20.30
N ARG A 295 -9.50 -13.37 -20.23
CA ARG A 295 -10.31 -12.72 -21.29
C ARG A 295 -9.48 -12.00 -22.35
N GLY A 296 -8.15 -11.98 -22.25
CA GLY A 296 -7.27 -11.27 -23.19
C GLY A 296 -7.31 -9.74 -23.07
N THR A 297 -7.88 -9.18 -22.01
CA THR A 297 -8.02 -7.72 -21.77
C THR A 297 -7.05 -7.18 -20.73
N PHE A 298 -6.08 -7.99 -20.30
CA PHE A 298 -5.13 -7.64 -19.24
C PHE A 298 -4.31 -6.38 -19.51
N ALA A 299 -3.90 -6.14 -20.76
CA ALA A 299 -3.15 -4.93 -21.12
C ALA A 299 -3.93 -3.63 -20.86
N SER A 300 -5.27 -3.68 -20.87
CA SER A 300 -6.14 -2.53 -20.60
C SER A 300 -6.61 -2.46 -19.14
N PHE A 301 -6.23 -3.42 -18.29
CA PHE A 301 -6.49 -3.36 -16.86
C PHE A 301 -5.50 -2.39 -16.22
N MET A 302 -5.96 -1.46 -15.38
CA MET A 302 -5.06 -0.48 -14.76
C MET A 302 -4.26 -1.08 -13.61
N ASP A 303 -2.99 -0.70 -13.55
CA ASP A 303 -2.13 -0.87 -12.39
C ASP A 303 -2.49 0.12 -11.29
N PHE A 304 -1.94 -0.10 -10.09
CA PHE A 304 -2.15 0.76 -8.94
C PHE A 304 -0.85 0.98 -8.14
N GLY A 305 -0.79 2.09 -7.43
CA GLY A 305 0.30 2.45 -6.51
C GLY A 305 -0.24 3.22 -5.32
N GLY A 306 0.39 3.08 -4.16
CA GLY A 306 -0.08 3.71 -2.91
C GLY A 306 -1.49 3.26 -2.54
N ARG A 307 -2.31 4.18 -2.04
CA ARG A 307 -3.70 3.93 -1.66
C ARG A 307 -4.68 4.35 -2.75
N ALA A 308 -4.83 3.45 -3.72
CA ALA A 308 -5.65 3.65 -4.93
C ALA A 308 -6.82 2.65 -5.09
N LEU A 309 -6.90 1.60 -4.26
CA LEU A 309 -7.86 0.50 -4.42
C LEU A 309 -9.09 0.60 -3.49
N GLN A 310 -9.20 1.67 -2.70
CA GLN A 310 -10.23 1.79 -1.67
C GLN A 310 -11.65 2.00 -2.26
N TYR A 311 -11.78 2.15 -3.58
CA TYR A 311 -13.06 2.15 -4.29
C TYR A 311 -13.76 0.79 -4.22
N TYR A 312 -13.02 -0.30 -3.98
CA TYR A 312 -13.60 -1.64 -3.83
C TYR A 312 -14.55 -1.76 -2.64
N HIS A 313 -14.32 -0.98 -1.58
CA HIS A 313 -15.11 -1.07 -0.35
C HIS A 313 -15.76 0.25 0.08
N ASN A 314 -15.20 1.41 -0.28
CA ASN A 314 -15.76 2.72 0.08
C ASN A 314 -16.01 2.94 1.59
N THR A 315 -15.27 2.23 2.45
CA THR A 315 -15.27 2.54 3.89
C THR A 315 -14.39 3.76 4.14
N MET A 316 -14.70 4.50 5.19
CA MET A 316 -13.91 5.62 5.65
C MET A 316 -13.53 5.45 7.12
N TRP A 317 -12.47 6.12 7.52
CA TRP A 317 -12.12 6.26 8.92
C TRP A 317 -12.86 7.48 9.52
N PRO A 318 -13.13 7.52 10.84
CA PRO A 318 -13.85 8.63 11.47
C PRO A 318 -13.18 9.99 11.26
N GLU A 319 -11.85 10.00 11.19
CA GLU A 319 -11.04 11.19 10.93
C GLU A 319 -11.00 11.59 9.45
N THR A 320 -11.43 10.73 8.52
CA THR A 320 -11.47 11.06 7.08
C THR A 320 -12.57 12.09 6.83
N LYS A 321 -12.21 13.27 6.30
CA LYS A 321 -13.17 14.30 5.87
C LYS A 321 -13.75 13.96 4.52
N TYR A 322 -12.88 13.71 3.55
CA TYR A 322 -13.26 13.28 2.22
C TYR A 322 -12.11 12.56 1.52
N ARG A 323 -12.47 11.85 0.46
CA ARG A 323 -11.57 11.20 -0.48
C ARG A 323 -11.98 11.60 -1.89
N GLN A 324 -11.01 11.91 -2.72
CA GLN A 324 -11.25 12.35 -4.08
C GLN A 324 -10.37 11.59 -5.05
N THR A 325 -10.95 11.20 -6.18
CA THR A 325 -10.25 10.66 -7.33
C THR A 325 -10.35 11.69 -8.44
N ILE A 326 -9.21 12.12 -8.95
CA ILE A 326 -9.11 13.06 -10.07
C ILE A 326 -8.36 12.39 -11.21
N ARG A 327 -8.80 12.61 -12.44
CA ARG A 327 -8.01 12.24 -13.61
C ARG A 327 -6.88 13.25 -13.75
N ILE A 328 -5.64 12.78 -13.93
CA ILE A 328 -4.50 13.68 -14.17
C ILE A 328 -4.75 14.45 -15.47
N PRO A 329 -4.72 15.80 -15.44
CA PRO A 329 -4.89 16.58 -16.65
C PRO A 329 -3.76 16.29 -17.65
N PRO A 330 -4.06 16.14 -18.95
CA PRO A 330 -3.03 15.89 -19.96
C PRO A 330 -2.08 17.08 -20.16
N ASP A 331 -2.48 18.27 -19.70
CA ASP A 331 -1.72 19.52 -19.74
C ASP A 331 -1.20 19.94 -18.35
N LEU A 332 -1.02 18.98 -17.44
CA LEU A 332 -0.36 19.20 -16.15
C LEU A 332 1.09 19.63 -16.39
N ILE A 333 1.49 20.75 -15.77
CA ILE A 333 2.87 21.25 -15.85
C ILE A 333 3.55 21.32 -14.49
N LYS A 334 2.80 21.62 -13.43
CA LYS A 334 3.35 21.80 -12.09
C LYS A 334 2.40 21.26 -11.02
N ILE A 335 2.93 20.89 -9.88
CA ILE A 335 2.16 20.56 -8.68
C ILE A 335 2.58 21.52 -7.56
N GLY A 336 1.64 22.35 -7.10
CA GLY A 336 1.79 23.11 -5.86
C GLY A 336 1.54 22.22 -4.66
N VAL A 337 2.37 22.33 -3.63
CA VAL A 337 2.28 21.55 -2.40
C VAL A 337 2.31 22.50 -1.20
N SER A 338 1.19 22.56 -0.48
CA SER A 338 1.06 23.36 0.73
C SER A 338 1.53 22.53 1.92
N ALA A 339 2.61 22.93 2.59
CA ALA A 339 3.20 22.19 3.70
C ALA A 339 3.41 23.08 4.95
N PHE A 340 3.17 22.51 6.13
CA PHE A 340 3.27 23.22 7.40
C PHE A 340 3.72 22.30 8.53
N MET A 341 4.58 22.80 9.40
CA MET A 341 4.99 22.16 10.64
C MET A 341 4.46 22.96 11.83
N GLU A 342 3.60 22.32 12.63
CA GLU A 342 3.00 22.95 13.82
C GLU A 342 4.05 23.12 14.93
N LEU A 343 3.93 24.18 15.72
CA LEU A 343 4.88 24.47 16.80
C LEU A 343 4.85 23.34 17.85
N GLY A 344 6.00 22.71 18.06
CA GLY A 344 6.14 21.58 19.00
C GLY A 344 5.84 20.21 18.37
N GLU A 345 5.33 20.15 17.14
CA GLU A 345 5.41 18.94 16.34
C GLU A 345 6.79 18.86 15.66
N SER A 346 7.28 17.65 15.47
CA SER A 346 8.48 17.41 14.67
C SER A 346 8.13 17.23 13.18
N ALA A 347 6.93 16.69 12.88
CA ALA A 347 6.56 16.27 11.54
C ALA A 347 5.93 17.38 10.69
N VAL A 348 6.31 17.43 9.42
CA VAL A 348 5.66 18.26 8.42
C VAL A 348 4.32 17.65 8.02
N THR A 349 3.30 18.47 7.86
CA THR A 349 1.98 18.10 7.36
C THR A 349 1.74 18.71 6.00
N ILE A 350 1.26 17.91 5.04
CA ILE A 350 0.82 18.41 3.74
C ILE A 350 -0.68 18.73 3.83
N ARG A 351 -1.06 19.96 3.51
CA ARG A 351 -2.45 20.48 3.61
C ARG A 351 -3.18 20.56 2.28
N GLY A 352 -2.43 20.62 1.18
CA GLY A 352 -3.00 20.77 -0.14
C GLY A 352 -2.05 20.34 -1.25
N LEU A 353 -2.64 19.89 -2.35
CA LEU A 353 -2.00 19.66 -3.64
C LEU A 353 -2.75 20.45 -4.70
N GLU A 354 -2.07 21.30 -5.45
CA GLU A 354 -2.64 22.03 -6.57
C GLU A 354 -2.07 21.54 -7.88
N LEU A 355 -2.91 20.93 -8.72
CA LEU A 355 -2.53 20.55 -10.09
C LEU A 355 -2.61 21.80 -10.97
N ILE A 356 -1.44 22.33 -11.35
CA ILE A 356 -1.29 23.54 -12.14
C ILE A 356 -1.15 23.15 -13.62
N ARG A 357 -2.04 23.69 -14.45
CA ARG A 357 -2.19 23.28 -15.85
C ARG A 357 -1.65 24.36 -16.78
N ALA A 358 -1.13 23.95 -17.94
CA ALA A 358 -0.75 24.89 -18.98
C ALA A 358 -1.96 25.67 -19.51
N SER A 359 -3.15 25.04 -19.51
CA SER A 359 -4.38 25.66 -19.96
C SER A 359 -5.56 25.38 -19.03
N GLY A 360 -6.41 26.39 -18.83
CA GLY A 360 -7.61 26.26 -18.01
C GLY A 360 -7.37 26.38 -16.50
N PRO A 361 -8.39 26.12 -15.68
CA PRO A 361 -8.31 26.31 -14.24
C PRO A 361 -7.48 25.22 -13.57
N ASN A 362 -6.68 25.63 -12.58
CA ASN A 362 -5.99 24.72 -11.67
C ASN A 362 -6.99 23.88 -10.87
N ILE A 363 -6.55 22.71 -10.44
CA ILE A 363 -7.36 21.83 -9.59
C ILE A 363 -6.71 21.79 -8.21
N LEU A 364 -7.34 22.45 -7.24
CA LEU A 364 -6.93 22.40 -5.84
C LEU A 364 -7.56 21.20 -5.13
N LEU A 365 -6.71 20.39 -4.51
CA LEU A 365 -7.06 19.29 -3.61
C LEU A 365 -6.58 19.68 -2.22
N GLY A 366 -7.46 19.73 -1.22
CA GLY A 366 -7.10 20.21 0.11
C GLY A 366 -7.19 21.74 0.22
N GLU A 367 -6.27 22.35 0.96
CA GLU A 367 -6.25 23.78 1.24
C GLU A 367 -4.85 24.38 1.06
N ARG A 368 -4.79 25.62 0.55
CA ARG A 368 -3.59 26.45 0.60
C ARG A 368 -3.43 27.08 1.98
N ILE A 369 -2.20 27.30 2.41
CA ILE A 369 -1.90 27.94 3.69
C ILE A 369 -1.84 29.46 3.49
N PRO A 370 -2.71 30.27 4.12
CA PRO A 370 -2.70 31.71 3.93
C PRO A 370 -1.40 32.34 4.43
N GLY A 371 -0.77 33.16 3.58
CA GLY A 371 0.47 33.86 3.93
C GLY A 371 1.72 32.98 3.90
N SER A 372 1.63 31.75 3.38
CA SER A 372 2.78 30.86 3.21
C SER A 372 3.86 31.46 2.31
N LEU A 373 5.10 31.06 2.57
CA LEU A 373 6.23 31.38 1.71
C LEU A 373 6.14 30.56 0.42
N MET A 374 6.09 31.24 -0.72
CA MET A 374 6.12 30.60 -2.04
C MET A 374 7.55 30.21 -2.40
N ILE A 375 7.77 28.94 -2.71
CA ILE A 375 9.05 28.41 -3.18
C ILE A 375 8.80 27.75 -4.54
N VAL A 376 9.64 28.03 -5.53
CA VAL A 376 9.54 27.42 -6.86
C VAL A 376 10.76 26.54 -7.07
N GLU A 377 10.53 25.30 -7.49
CA GLU A 377 11.61 24.39 -7.87
C GLU A 377 12.33 24.93 -9.11
N GLU A 378 13.65 25.10 -9.00
CA GLU A 378 14.53 25.29 -10.15
C GLU A 378 14.97 23.93 -10.65
N VAL A 379 14.64 23.62 -11.91
CA VAL A 379 15.01 22.36 -12.56
C VAL A 379 16.33 22.57 -13.30
N ASP A 380 17.35 21.77 -12.97
CA ASP A 380 18.63 21.82 -13.66
C ASP A 380 18.62 21.04 -15.00
N ASP A 381 19.72 21.14 -15.75
CA ASP A 381 19.90 20.45 -17.05
C ASP A 381 19.82 18.91 -16.93
N HIS A 382 19.75 18.36 -15.72
CA HIS A 382 19.71 16.93 -15.43
C HIS A 382 18.34 16.49 -14.89
N GLY A 383 17.35 17.39 -14.89
CA GLY A 383 16.00 17.10 -14.40
C GLY A 383 15.89 16.96 -12.89
N GLY A 384 16.94 17.34 -12.14
CA GLY A 384 16.93 17.45 -10.69
C GLY A 384 16.46 18.83 -10.27
N GLY A 385 15.57 18.89 -9.27
CA GLY A 385 15.27 20.16 -8.59
C GLY A 385 16.44 20.54 -7.69
N ARG A 386 16.83 21.82 -7.63
CA ARG A 386 17.76 22.29 -6.58
C ARG A 386 17.32 23.63 -6.01
N PRO A 387 16.45 23.65 -4.99
CA PRO A 387 16.06 24.86 -4.32
C PRO A 387 17.03 25.14 -3.16
N ASP A 388 17.32 26.42 -2.95
CA ASP A 388 18.34 26.98 -2.05
C ASP A 388 18.10 26.72 -0.54
N TRP A 389 17.15 25.85 -0.16
CA TRP A 389 16.73 25.60 1.24
C TRP A 389 17.16 24.22 1.79
N ALA A 390 18.02 23.49 1.07
CA ALA A 390 18.58 22.21 1.52
C ALA A 390 19.36 22.32 2.86
N ASP A 391 19.83 23.53 3.21
CA ASP A 391 20.65 23.73 4.41
C ASP A 391 19.85 24.04 5.69
N ASP A 392 18.52 24.29 5.63
CA ASP A 392 17.73 24.72 6.81
C ASP A 392 16.30 24.12 6.89
N HIS A 393 16.18 22.81 6.66
CA HIS A 393 14.92 22.05 6.59
C HIS A 393 13.97 22.20 7.81
N HIS A 394 14.44 22.66 8.97
CA HIS A 394 13.62 22.78 10.18
C HIS A 394 12.97 24.16 10.37
N THR A 395 13.48 25.22 9.74
CA THR A 395 12.96 26.58 9.92
C THR A 395 11.91 26.92 8.86
N SER A 396 12.04 26.42 7.62
CA SER A 396 11.21 26.81 6.49
C SER A 396 9.73 26.42 6.63
N TYR A 397 9.42 25.25 7.21
CA TYR A 397 8.03 24.76 7.34
C TYR A 397 7.22 25.36 8.49
N ARG A 398 7.86 26.11 9.39
CA ARG A 398 7.17 26.76 10.52
C ARG A 398 6.34 27.95 10.02
N PHE A 399 5.49 28.49 10.90
CA PHE A 399 4.65 29.65 10.58
C PHE A 399 5.43 30.71 9.76
N PRO A 400 4.92 31.13 8.59
CA PRO A 400 3.55 30.90 8.09
C PRO A 400 3.31 29.57 7.35
N GLY A 401 4.32 28.71 7.18
CA GLY A 401 4.28 27.53 6.31
C GLY A 401 4.77 27.84 4.90
N VAL A 402 4.79 26.84 4.03
CA VAL A 402 5.31 26.96 2.65
C VAL A 402 4.32 26.47 1.61
N GLU A 403 4.41 27.06 0.43
CA GLU A 403 3.79 26.58 -0.79
C GLU A 403 4.89 26.30 -1.80
N VAL A 404 5.20 25.03 -2.03
CA VAL A 404 6.27 24.61 -2.94
C VAL A 404 5.67 24.27 -4.29
N ILE A 405 6.13 24.93 -5.35
CA ILE A 405 5.70 24.69 -6.72
C ILE A 405 6.74 23.79 -7.39
N LEU A 406 6.38 22.52 -7.56
CA LEU A 406 7.21 21.50 -8.18
C LEU A 406 6.90 21.36 -9.67
N ASP A 407 7.91 21.08 -10.47
CA ASP A 407 7.74 20.68 -11.85
C ASP A 407 7.11 19.28 -11.92
N ALA A 408 6.11 19.13 -12.78
CA ALA A 408 5.35 17.89 -12.94
C ALA A 408 5.23 17.47 -14.41
N GLN A 409 6.04 18.04 -15.30
CA GLN A 409 6.16 17.55 -16.66
C GLN A 409 6.69 16.12 -16.65
N GLU A 410 6.09 15.26 -17.49
CA GLU A 410 6.46 13.84 -17.57
C GLU A 410 6.38 13.09 -16.23
N LEU A 411 5.42 13.47 -15.37
CA LEU A 411 5.17 12.81 -14.09
C LEU A 411 4.95 11.29 -14.28
N ARG A 412 5.72 10.50 -13.53
CA ARG A 412 5.67 9.04 -13.50
C ARG A 412 5.18 8.49 -12.18
N GLY A 413 5.27 9.22 -11.08
CA GLY A 413 4.90 8.66 -9.78
C GLY A 413 5.16 9.55 -8.59
N PHE A 414 5.13 8.92 -7.43
CA PHE A 414 5.38 9.56 -6.15
C PHE A 414 6.24 8.66 -5.28
N MET A 415 7.13 9.29 -4.53
CA MET A 415 7.72 8.72 -3.33
C MET A 415 7.11 9.42 -2.12
N ILE A 416 6.56 8.64 -1.18
CA ILE A 416 5.91 9.18 0.01
C ILE A 416 6.36 8.42 1.25
N THR A 417 6.38 9.08 2.39
CA THR A 417 6.51 8.43 3.70
C THR A 417 5.28 8.74 4.53
N ASN A 418 4.74 7.70 5.17
CA ASN A 418 3.62 7.82 6.09
C ASN A 418 4.06 7.47 7.50
N THR A 419 3.62 8.27 8.47
CA THR A 419 3.72 7.93 9.88
C THR A 419 2.88 6.70 10.22
N VAL A 420 3.17 6.08 11.37
CA VAL A 420 2.36 5.03 12.03
C VAL A 420 0.85 5.39 12.07
N THR A 421 0.55 6.67 12.29
CA THR A 421 -0.84 7.16 12.35
C THR A 421 -1.48 7.43 10.97
N GLY A 422 -0.77 7.11 9.88
CA GLY A 422 -1.21 7.33 8.52
C GLY A 422 -1.17 8.79 8.07
N ARG A 423 -0.44 9.69 8.75
CA ARG A 423 -0.14 11.04 8.23
C ARG A 423 0.99 10.96 7.21
N LEU A 424 0.82 11.59 6.05
CA LEU A 424 1.89 11.75 5.08
C LEU A 424 2.77 12.92 5.50
N ASN A 425 4.06 12.65 5.71
CA ASN A 425 5.05 13.62 6.21
C ASN A 425 6.20 13.89 5.25
N HIS A 426 6.28 13.13 4.17
CA HIS A 426 7.26 13.25 3.11
C HIS A 426 6.60 13.00 1.76
N LEU A 427 6.85 13.87 0.78
CA LEU A 427 6.38 13.75 -0.60
C LEU A 427 7.47 14.16 -1.57
N GLN A 428 7.67 13.36 -2.60
CA GLN A 428 8.56 13.65 -3.71
C GLN A 428 7.91 13.15 -5.01
N LEU A 429 8.01 13.94 -6.09
CA LEU A 429 7.53 13.55 -7.41
C LEU A 429 8.59 12.71 -8.12
N ILE A 430 8.14 11.68 -8.82
CA ILE A 430 8.96 10.89 -9.73
C ILE A 430 8.62 11.33 -11.14
N ARG A 431 9.60 11.79 -11.91
CA ARG A 431 9.48 12.22 -13.30
C ARG A 431 10.29 11.29 -14.19
N GLN A 432 10.08 11.37 -15.50
CA GLN A 432 10.89 10.61 -16.45
C GLN A 432 12.38 10.96 -16.36
N ASN A 433 12.70 12.24 -16.14
CA ASN A 433 14.07 12.77 -16.16
C ASN A 433 14.66 13.00 -14.77
N GLY A 434 14.03 12.54 -13.69
CA GLY A 434 14.55 12.74 -12.34
C GLY A 434 13.48 12.76 -11.26
N PHE A 435 13.89 13.18 -10.06
CA PHE A 435 12.99 13.35 -8.93
C PHE A 435 12.82 14.84 -8.65
N SER A 436 11.66 15.25 -8.16
CA SER A 436 11.56 16.58 -7.55
C SER A 436 12.34 16.62 -6.25
N GLU A 437 12.42 17.79 -5.66
CA GLU A 437 12.94 17.91 -4.30
C GLU A 437 11.95 17.36 -3.26
N PRO A 438 12.45 16.73 -2.19
CA PRO A 438 11.61 16.15 -1.16
C PRO A 438 10.94 17.26 -0.35
N ILE A 439 9.65 17.14 -0.10
CA ILE A 439 8.90 18.02 0.79
C ILE A 439 8.64 17.27 2.09
N GLY A 440 9.10 17.83 3.20
CA GLY A 440 8.99 17.26 4.53
C GLY A 440 10.16 16.36 4.91
N LEU A 441 10.00 15.57 5.98
CA LEU A 441 11.10 14.79 6.56
C LEU A 441 10.78 13.29 6.52
N CYS A 442 11.74 12.51 6.03
CA CYS A 442 11.69 11.05 6.09
C CYS A 442 12.11 10.58 7.49
N TYR A 443 11.14 10.35 8.39
CA TYR A 443 11.42 9.73 9.68
C TYR A 443 11.81 8.26 9.52
N LEU A 444 12.72 7.79 10.38
CA LEU A 444 13.11 6.38 10.49
C LEU A 444 11.96 5.42 10.88
N ASN A 445 10.80 5.93 11.31
CA ASN A 445 9.69 5.13 11.87
C ASN A 445 8.40 5.23 11.03
N GLY A 446 8.50 5.20 9.70
CA GLY A 446 7.34 5.31 8.81
C GLY A 446 7.48 4.47 7.55
N ALA A 447 6.33 4.07 6.98
CA ALA A 447 6.27 3.27 5.76
C ALA A 447 6.62 4.14 4.55
N ARG A 448 7.75 3.86 3.89
CA ARG A 448 8.15 4.53 2.64
C ARG A 448 7.60 3.77 1.45
N TYR A 449 6.86 4.48 0.60
CA TYR A 449 6.28 3.96 -0.63
C TYR A 449 6.92 4.64 -1.82
N VAL A 450 7.32 3.83 -2.80
CA VAL A 450 7.76 4.31 -4.11
C VAL A 450 6.88 3.63 -5.14
N PHE A 451 6.09 4.40 -5.86
CA PHE A 451 5.24 3.86 -6.92
C PHE A 451 5.29 4.75 -8.14
N GLN A 452 5.61 4.12 -9.28
CA GLN A 452 5.78 4.77 -10.56
C GLN A 452 5.14 3.93 -11.68
N MET A 453 4.65 4.61 -12.70
CA MET A 453 3.98 4.06 -13.86
C MET A 453 4.38 4.87 -15.08
N ASP A 454 4.41 4.24 -16.25
CA ASP A 454 4.66 5.00 -17.48
C ASP A 454 3.53 6.01 -17.74
N ASN A 455 2.27 5.62 -17.47
CA ASN A 455 1.15 6.50 -17.71
C ASN A 455 0.25 6.55 -16.48
N ILE A 456 0.24 7.69 -15.79
CA ILE A 456 -0.70 7.94 -14.69
C ILE A 456 -2.01 8.47 -15.25
N VAL A 457 -3.10 7.77 -14.92
CA VAL A 457 -4.46 8.17 -15.31
C VAL A 457 -5.17 8.87 -14.17
N ASN A 458 -5.16 8.28 -12.97
CA ASN A 458 -5.89 8.81 -11.81
C ASN A 458 -4.94 9.09 -10.65
N LEU A 459 -5.19 10.20 -9.95
CA LEU A 459 -4.65 10.51 -8.62
C LEU A 459 -5.78 10.40 -7.60
N ILE A 460 -5.50 9.68 -6.51
CA ILE A 460 -6.41 9.45 -5.40
C ILE A 460 -5.80 10.08 -4.17
N VAL A 461 -6.57 10.94 -3.50
CA VAL A 461 -6.16 11.62 -2.27
C VAL A 461 -7.23 11.46 -1.19
N GLU A 462 -6.77 11.34 0.05
CA GLU A 462 -7.63 11.35 1.24
C GLU A 462 -7.15 12.41 2.23
N PHE A 463 -8.06 13.28 2.65
CA PHE A 463 -7.80 14.32 3.64
C PHE A 463 -8.57 14.05 4.93
N ASP A 464 -7.94 14.35 6.06
CA ASP A 464 -8.59 14.27 7.37
C ASP A 464 -9.45 15.51 7.67
N VAL A 465 -10.15 15.47 8.82
CA VAL A 465 -10.97 16.59 9.32
C VAL A 465 -10.21 17.89 9.54
N ASN A 466 -8.89 17.82 9.70
CA ASN A 466 -7.98 18.96 9.84
C ASN A 466 -7.32 19.33 8.51
N MET A 467 -7.78 18.74 7.38
CA MET A 467 -7.23 18.97 6.05
C MET A 467 -5.77 18.55 5.89
N ASN A 468 -5.29 17.60 6.68
CA ASN A 468 -4.01 16.96 6.40
C ASN A 468 -4.21 15.86 5.35
N LEU A 469 -3.31 15.79 4.38
CA LEU A 469 -3.19 14.68 3.45
C LEU A 469 -2.77 13.42 4.22
N ARG A 470 -3.63 12.41 4.19
CA ARG A 470 -3.42 11.13 4.88
C ARG A 470 -2.99 10.03 3.93
N GLN A 471 -3.61 9.98 2.76
CA GLN A 471 -3.34 8.93 1.80
C GLN A 471 -3.20 9.51 0.40
N LEU A 472 -2.27 8.93 -0.35
CA LEU A 472 -2.04 9.22 -1.75
C LEU A 472 -1.93 7.89 -2.50
N GLY A 473 -2.56 7.81 -3.66
CA GLY A 473 -2.42 6.68 -4.57
C GLY A 473 -2.61 7.09 -6.02
N ILE A 474 -2.13 6.25 -6.93
CA ILE A 474 -2.28 6.44 -8.37
C ILE A 474 -2.82 5.18 -9.03
N GLN A 475 -3.49 5.37 -10.17
CA GLN A 475 -3.81 4.30 -11.11
C GLN A 475 -3.35 4.68 -12.50
N GLY A 476 -2.93 3.67 -13.28
CA GLY A 476 -2.29 3.91 -14.56
C GLY A 476 -1.93 2.64 -15.29
N PHE A 477 -0.95 2.74 -16.18
CA PHE A 477 -0.48 1.63 -16.99
C PHE A 477 1.04 1.52 -16.93
N ASN A 478 1.52 0.28 -17.04
CA ASN A 478 2.93 -0.10 -16.99
C ASN A 478 3.56 0.33 -15.67
N SER A 479 3.03 -0.18 -14.56
CA SER A 479 3.71 -0.11 -13.27
C SER A 479 5.13 -0.62 -13.41
N ASN A 480 6.07 0.18 -12.93
CA ASN A 480 7.48 -0.12 -13.02
C ASN A 480 8.03 -0.32 -11.60
N PRO A 481 7.93 -1.55 -11.03
CA PRO A 481 8.45 -1.85 -9.70
C PRO A 481 10.00 -1.80 -9.65
N LYS A 482 10.70 -1.50 -10.75
CA LYS A 482 12.17 -1.51 -10.86
C LYS A 482 12.91 -0.48 -10.01
N ALA A 483 12.21 0.43 -9.32
CA ALA A 483 12.86 1.40 -8.43
C ALA A 483 13.74 0.70 -7.35
N LYS A 484 13.33 -0.48 -6.86
CA LYS A 484 14.17 -1.34 -6.02
C LYS A 484 15.09 -2.29 -6.78
N GLU A 485 14.80 -2.64 -8.04
CA GLU A 485 15.77 -3.41 -8.83
C GLU A 485 17.07 -2.63 -9.02
N TRP A 486 17.00 -1.29 -9.05
CA TRP A 486 18.19 -0.44 -9.07
C TRP A 486 19.00 -0.50 -7.76
N GLU A 487 18.35 -0.47 -6.59
CA GLU A 487 19.00 -0.69 -5.29
C GLU A 487 19.58 -2.12 -5.19
N ARG A 488 18.80 -3.11 -5.62
CA ARG A 488 19.10 -4.55 -5.57
C ARG A 488 20.22 -4.97 -6.55
N ASP A 489 20.35 -4.26 -7.67
CA ASP A 489 21.37 -4.53 -8.69
C ASP A 489 22.63 -3.67 -8.50
N GLY A 490 22.76 -3.01 -7.34
CA GLY A 490 23.95 -2.24 -6.98
C GLY A 490 24.12 -0.94 -7.79
N TYR A 491 23.06 -0.40 -8.40
CA TYR A 491 23.13 0.92 -9.05
C TYR A 491 23.30 2.05 -8.02
N TYR A 492 23.10 1.75 -6.73
CA TYR A 492 23.34 2.64 -5.62
C TYR A 492 24.16 1.92 -4.55
N LYS A 493 25.40 2.36 -4.33
CA LYS A 493 26.13 2.04 -3.10
C LYS A 493 25.48 2.90 -2.00
N PRO A 494 25.02 2.32 -0.88
CA PRO A 494 24.68 3.15 0.28
C PRO A 494 25.93 3.96 0.64
N MET A 495 25.84 5.29 0.68
CA MET A 495 26.82 6.10 1.40
C MET A 495 26.64 5.82 2.90
N TYR A 496 27.13 4.66 3.34
CA TYR A 496 27.80 4.63 4.62
C TYR A 496 29.21 5.08 4.28
N ASP A 497 29.64 6.19 4.88
CA ASP A 497 31.00 6.68 4.75
C ASP A 497 31.96 5.53 5.08
N ASP A 498 32.65 5.01 4.07
CA ASP A 498 33.83 4.15 4.22
C ASP A 498 35.06 5.08 4.45
N ASP A 499 34.88 6.17 5.19
CA ASP A 499 35.94 7.15 5.49
C ASP A 499 36.54 6.94 6.91
N ASP A 500 36.49 5.70 7.43
CA ASP A 500 37.22 5.29 8.64
C ASP A 500 38.39 4.33 8.31
N ASP A 501 39.00 4.48 7.13
CA ASP A 501 40.36 3.98 6.86
C ASP A 501 41.33 5.18 6.85
N ASP A 502 41.37 5.94 7.95
CA ASP A 502 42.55 6.73 8.28
C ASP A 502 43.61 5.76 8.82
N ASP A 503 44.58 5.47 7.96
CA ASP A 503 45.88 4.91 8.30
C ASP A 503 46.45 5.67 9.51
N VAL A 504 46.27 5.14 10.73
CA VAL A 504 47.08 5.52 11.88
C VAL A 504 48.46 4.93 11.63
N VAL A 505 49.28 5.71 10.96
CA VAL A 505 50.73 5.56 10.95
C VAL A 505 51.17 5.59 12.41
N VAL A 506 51.64 4.43 12.88
CA VAL A 506 52.31 4.31 14.18
C VAL A 506 53.68 4.93 13.97
N ASP A 507 53.79 6.23 14.27
CA ASP A 507 55.09 6.87 14.44
C ASP A 507 55.62 6.43 15.82
N ASP A 508 56.49 5.43 15.78
CA ASP A 508 57.51 5.20 16.80
C ASP A 508 58.39 6.46 16.84
N ASP A 509 58.35 7.22 17.92
CA ASP A 509 59.49 8.01 18.34
C ASP A 509 59.51 8.07 19.88
N ASP A 510 60.61 7.54 20.40
CA ASP A 510 61.08 7.57 21.77
C ASP A 510 61.11 9.01 22.31
N ASP A 511 60.74 9.19 23.58
CA ASP A 511 61.47 10.09 24.46
C ASP A 511 61.35 9.56 25.90
N ASP A 512 62.50 9.10 26.39
CA ASP A 512 62.85 8.90 27.78
C ASP A 512 62.52 10.16 28.60
N ASP A 513 62.06 9.99 29.84
CA ASP A 513 62.62 10.74 30.97
C ASP A 513 62.29 10.01 32.28
N GLU A 514 63.38 9.60 32.92
CA GLU A 514 63.49 9.21 34.32
C GLU A 514 63.08 10.40 35.23
N ASP A 515 62.47 10.10 36.39
CA ASP A 515 62.85 10.65 37.70
C ASP A 515 61.73 10.46 38.72
N ASP A 516 62.00 9.51 39.63
CA ASP A 516 62.10 9.71 41.09
C ASP A 516 60.99 10.41 41.90
N ASP A 517 60.66 9.65 42.96
CA ASP A 517 60.47 10.05 44.35
C ASP A 517 59.11 10.55 44.89
N ASP A 518 58.68 9.71 45.85
CA ASP A 518 58.20 10.03 47.19
C ASP A 518 56.74 10.47 47.43
N ASP A 519 56.05 9.51 48.06
CA ASP A 519 55.32 9.61 49.33
C ASP A 519 54.26 10.71 49.51
N ASP A 520 53.01 10.27 49.70
CA ASP A 520 52.39 10.47 51.01
C ASP A 520 51.32 9.41 51.34
N ASP A 521 51.32 9.04 52.62
CA ASP A 521 50.32 8.31 53.42
C ASP A 521 50.17 6.77 53.31
N GLY A 522 50.85 6.05 54.23
CA GLY A 522 50.25 4.92 54.96
C GLY A 522 51.10 3.68 55.22
#